data_AF-K1MQ46-F1
#
_entry.id   AF-K1MQ46-F1
#
_cell.length_a   1.000
_cell.length_b   1.000
_cell.length_c   1.000
_cell.angle_alpha   90.00
_cell.angle_beta   90.00
_cell.angle_gamma   90.00
#
_symmetry.space_group_name_H-M   'P 1'
#
loop_
_entity.id
_entity.type
_entity.pdbx_description
1 polymer ?
#
loop_
_entity_poly.entity_id
_entity_poly.type
_entity_poly.pdbx_seq_one_letter_code
_entity_poly.pdbx_strand_id
1 'polypeptide(L)' 'MKNFKVVNNIELNRVVGGKIIRLTPYMLYNTKTHKTIPDYGAIWGKAGQTVANGWLQYGPWGSRG' A
#
# COMPACT_ATOMS: atom_id res chain seq x y z
N MET A 1 37.00 8.94 17.78
CA MET A 1 36.03 7.98 18.33
C MET A 1 34.70 8.20 17.64
N LYS A 2 34.01 7.16 17.14
CA LYS A 2 32.67 7.29 16.55
C LYS A 2 31.68 7.48 17.70
N ASN A 3 30.96 8.60 17.71
CA ASN A 3 29.97 8.92 18.73
C ASN A 3 28.83 7.90 18.69
N PHE A 4 28.72 7.05 19.71
CA PHE A 4 27.57 6.18 19.89
C PHE A 4 26.37 7.03 20.29
N LYS A 5 25.41 7.18 19.38
CA LYS A 5 24.14 7.84 19.66
C LYS A 5 23.22 6.82 20.32
N VAL A 6 22.81 7.07 21.56
CA VAL A 6 21.79 6.26 22.24
C VAL A 6 20.47 6.48 21.52
N VAL A 7 20.00 5.44 20.84
CA VAL A 7 18.76 5.46 20.05
C VAL A 7 17.58 5.23 21.00
N ASN A 8 16.60 6.13 20.99
CA ASN A 8 15.40 6.00 21.85
C ASN A 8 14.62 4.73 21.47
N ASN A 9 13.94 4.06 22.40
CA ASN A 9 13.17 2.82 22.16
C ASN A 9 12.18 2.93 20.99
N ILE A 10 11.64 4.13 20.71
CA ILE A 10 10.78 4.39 19.54
C ILE A 10 11.57 4.26 18.23
N GLU A 11 12.76 4.86 18.17
CA GLU A 11 13.66 4.75 17.03
C GLU A 11 14.24 3.34 16.92
N LEU A 12 14.53 2.69 18.04
CA LEU A 12 15.00 1.30 18.11
C LEU A 12 13.92 0.36 17.55
N ASN A 13 12.65 0.53 17.91
CA ASN A 13 11.54 -0.20 17.32
C ASN A 13 11.36 0.12 15.82
N ARG A 14 11.73 1.31 15.38
CA ARG A 14 11.69 1.69 13.96
C ARG A 14 12.85 1.09 13.15
N VAL A 15 13.96 0.76 13.80
CA VAL A 15 15.15 0.16 13.19
C VAL A 15 15.12 -1.38 13.28
N VAL A 16 14.66 -1.94 14.40
CA VAL A 16 14.59 -3.39 14.71
C VAL A 16 13.24 -4.00 14.32
N GLY A 17 12.15 -3.24 14.44
CA GLY A 17 10.80 -3.67 14.07
C GLY A 17 10.58 -3.49 12.57
N GLY A 18 10.37 -4.58 11.86
CA GLY A 18 10.14 -4.54 10.42
C GLY A 18 9.01 -3.59 10.04
N LYS A 19 9.25 -2.89 8.94
CA LYS A 19 8.33 -1.94 8.35
C LYS A 19 7.49 -2.69 7.32
N ILE A 20 6.23 -2.29 7.21
CA ILE A 20 5.46 -2.59 6.02
C ILE A 20 5.81 -1.51 5.01
N ILE A 21 6.49 -1.89 3.93
CA ILE A 21 6.80 -1.01 2.80
C ILE A 21 5.92 -1.36 1.62
N ARG A 22 5.58 -0.37 0.79
CA ARG A 22 4.86 -0.59 -0.45
C ARG A 22 5.87 -0.80 -1.58
N LEU A 23 5.83 -1.98 -2.21
CA LEU A 23 6.70 -2.30 -3.35
C LEU A 23 6.02 -1.95 -4.69
N THR A 24 4.72 -2.19 -4.77
CA THR A 24 3.88 -1.81 -5.92
C THR A 24 2.55 -1.26 -5.42
N PRO A 25 1.71 -0.65 -6.27
CA PRO A 25 0.39 -0.16 -5.86
C PRO A 25 -0.48 -1.22 -5.18
N TYR A 26 -0.27 -2.51 -5.46
CA TYR A 26 -1.09 -3.62 -4.98
C TYR A 26 -0.35 -4.55 -4.01
N MET A 27 0.86 -4.20 -3.60
CA MET A 27 1.75 -5.12 -2.88
C MET A 27 2.46 -4.43 -1.72
N LEU A 28 2.25 -5.00 -0.55
CA LEU A 28 2.91 -4.64 0.69
C LEU A 28 3.98 -5.69 1.02
N TYR A 29 5.11 -5.26 1.55
CA TYR A 29 6.20 -6.14 1.96
C TYR A 29 6.54 -5.87 3.42
N ASN A 30 6.51 -6.92 4.22
CA ASN A 30 6.91 -6.86 5.62
C ASN A 30 8.41 -7.17 5.72
N THR A 31 9.21 -6.15 6.05
CA THR A 31 10.67 -6.28 6.11
C THR A 31 11.16 -7.12 7.29
N LYS A 32 10.32 -7.48 8.27
CA LYS A 32 10.68 -8.36 9.40
C LYS A 32 10.42 -9.83 9.10
N THR A 33 9.30 -10.13 8.44
CA THR A 33 8.95 -11.52 8.11
C THR A 33 9.41 -11.94 6.72
N HIS A 34 9.93 -11.00 5.92
CA HIS A 34 10.26 -11.20 4.50
C HIS A 34 9.07 -11.74 3.69
N LYS A 35 7.85 -11.39 4.11
CA LYS A 35 6.61 -11.82 3.45
C LYS A 35 5.99 -10.68 2.68
N THR A 36 5.48 -11.05 1.52
CA THR A 36 4.69 -10.20 0.65
C THR A 36 3.21 -10.41 0.95
N ILE A 37 2.45 -9.32 1.06
CA ILE A 37 1.03 -9.31 1.37
C ILE A 37 0.33 -8.47 0.29
N PRO A 38 -0.77 -8.95 -0.31
CA PRO A 38 -1.56 -8.15 -1.23
C PRO A 38 -2.23 -6.96 -0.49
N ASP A 39 -2.18 -5.78 -1.11
CA ASP A 39 -2.94 -4.61 -0.66
C ASP A 39 -4.37 -4.69 -1.20
N TYR A 40 -5.24 -5.42 -0.49
CA TYR A 40 -6.64 -5.56 -0.89
C TYR A 40 -7.37 -4.22 -0.96
N GLY A 41 -7.01 -3.23 -0.13
CA GLY A 41 -7.62 -1.90 -0.18
C GLY A 41 -7.36 -1.21 -1.52
N ALA A 42 -6.11 -1.23 -1.98
CA ALA A 42 -5.74 -0.68 -3.28
C ALA A 42 -6.34 -1.48 -4.45
N ILE A 43 -6.37 -2.81 -4.35
CA ILE A 43 -6.95 -3.70 -5.38
C ILE A 43 -8.45 -3.43 -5.54
N TRP A 44 -9.21 -3.48 -4.44
CA TRP A 44 -10.65 -3.24 -4.47
C TRP A 44 -11.00 -1.81 -4.83
N GLY A 45 -10.20 -0.83 -4.37
CA GLY A 45 -10.35 0.56 -4.78
C GLY A 45 -10.21 0.74 -6.30
N LYS A 46 -9.20 0.11 -6.91
CA LYS A 46 -9.02 0.16 -8.37
C LYS A 46 -10.14 -0.59 -9.10
N ALA A 47 -10.54 -1.76 -8.62
CA ALA A 47 -11.63 -2.53 -9.22
C ALA A 47 -12.95 -1.74 -9.20
N GLY A 48 -13.29 -1.15 -8.05
CA GLY A 48 -14.47 -0.32 -7.88
C GLY A 48 -14.47 0.89 -8.80
N GLN A 49 -13.34 1.60 -8.91
CA GLN A 49 -13.19 2.70 -9.88
C GLN A 49 -13.40 2.25 -11.32
N THR A 50 -12.83 1.12 -11.72
CA THR A 50 -13.00 0.58 -13.08
C THR A 50 -14.46 0.27 -13.37
N VAL A 51 -15.16 -0.38 -12.43
CA VAL A 51 -16.60 -0.69 -12.57
C VAL A 51 -17.43 0.57 -12.63
N ALA A 52 -17.21 1.52 -11.71
CA ALA A 52 -17.94 2.78 -11.67
C ALA A 52 -17.72 3.60 -12.95
N ASN A 53 -16.49 3.71 -13.43
CA ASN A 53 -16.19 4.41 -14.68
C ASN A 53 -16.83 3.72 -15.88
N GLY A 54 -16.80 2.39 -15.94
CA GLY A 54 -17.50 1.62 -16.96
C GLY A 54 -19.01 1.87 -16.95
N TRP A 55 -19.61 1.91 -15.76
CA TRP A 55 -21.03 2.26 -15.60
C TRP A 55 -21.35 3.69 -16.03
N LEU A 56 -20.49 4.65 -15.71
CA LEU A 56 -20.69 6.05 -16.11
C LEU A 56 -20.54 6.25 -17.63
N GLN A 57 -19.60 5.53 -18.27
CA GLN A 57 -19.35 5.66 -19.70
C GLN A 57 -20.34 4.88 -20.57
N TYR A 58 -20.72 3.67 -20.15
CA TYR A 58 -21.51 2.73 -20.97
C TYR A 58 -22.87 2.36 -20.37
N GLY A 59 -23.14 2.78 -19.13
CA GLY A 59 -24.43 2.55 -18.48
C GLY A 59 -25.53 3.48 -18.98
N PRO A 60 -26.68 3.53 -18.28
CA PRO A 60 -27.87 4.25 -18.74
C PRO A 60 -27.69 5.77 -18.86
N TRP A 61 -26.62 6.31 -18.25
CA TRP A 61 -26.25 7.73 -18.27
C TRP A 61 -25.05 8.02 -19.19
N GLY A 62 -24.47 6.99 -19.81
CA GLY A 62 -23.39 7.15 -20.77
C GLY A 62 -23.88 7.90 -22.00
N SER A 63 -23.04 8.80 -22.52
CA SER A 63 -23.33 9.54 -23.76
C SER A 63 -23.50 8.56 -24.91
N ARG A 64 -24.74 8.14 -25.17
CA ARG A 64 -25.13 7.46 -26.39
C ARG A 64 -25.13 8.52 -27.47
N GLY A 65 -24.00 8.62 -28.19
CA GLY A 65 -23.91 9.42 -29.41
C GLY A 65 -25.02 9.07 -30.38
#